data_AF-C1C003-F1
#
_entry.id   AF-C1C003-F1
#
_cell.length_a   1.000
_cell.length_b   1.000
_cell.length_c   1.000
_cell.angle_alpha   90.00
_cell.angle_beta   90.00
_cell.angle_gamma   90.00
#
_symmetry.space_group_name_H-M   'P 1'
#
loop_
_entity.id
_entity.type
_entity.pdbx_description
1 polymer ?
#
loop_
_entity_poly.entity_id
_entity_poly.type
_entity_poly.pdbx_seq_one_letter_code
_entity_poly.pdbx_strand_id
1 'polypeptide(L)'
;MPDEKRKRPFLIGVAGGTASGKSTVCEKIIESVVESHDSSSQGELFQICPISQESFYRCLSEKESVRAKKGQFNFDHPDAFDFTLMENSLLSILSGKETEIPKYDFVHNQRLEGEYLTVPPSDVVIVEGILVFYNASISQLFDLKLFVDTDADTRLSRRVLRDTEERGRDLEHVLHQYTTP
;
A
#
# COMPACT_ATOMS: atom_id res chain seq x y z
N MET A 1 -1.08 -13.70 -32.95
CA MET A 1 -1.24 -14.80 -31.98
C MET A 1 -2.60 -14.63 -31.34
N PRO A 2 -3.38 -15.68 -31.05
CA PRO A 2 -4.69 -15.50 -30.43
C PRO A 2 -4.48 -14.84 -29.07
N ASP A 3 -5.25 -13.80 -28.77
CA ASP A 3 -5.38 -13.23 -27.43
C ASP A 3 -5.83 -14.35 -26.50
N GLU A 4 -4.89 -14.97 -25.80
CA GLU A 4 -5.20 -15.79 -24.65
C GLU A 4 -5.82 -14.82 -23.64
N LYS A 5 -7.15 -14.89 -23.46
CA LYS A 5 -7.87 -14.03 -22.50
C LYS A 5 -7.23 -14.26 -21.12
N ARG A 6 -6.29 -13.38 -20.74
CA ARG A 6 -5.66 -13.43 -19.43
C ARG A 6 -6.75 -13.33 -18.37
N LYS A 7 -6.69 -14.23 -17.39
CA LYS A 7 -7.63 -14.22 -16.27
C LYS A 7 -7.49 -12.90 -15.51
N ARG A 8 -8.62 -12.34 -15.09
CA ARG A 8 -8.65 -11.21 -14.16
C ARG A 8 -7.99 -11.65 -12.84
N PRO A 9 -6.98 -10.92 -12.32
CA PRO A 9 -6.39 -11.22 -11.02
C PRO A 9 -7.43 -11.21 -9.90
N PHE A 10 -7.21 -12.04 -8.89
CA PHE A 10 -7.94 -11.96 -7.62
C PHE A 10 -7.35 -10.85 -6.75
N LEU A 11 -8.13 -9.82 -6.47
CA LEU A 11 -7.66 -8.61 -5.79
C LEU A 11 -8.04 -8.64 -4.30
N ILE A 12 -7.03 -8.64 -3.43
CA ILE A 12 -7.17 -8.66 -1.97
C ILE A 12 -6.81 -7.29 -1.42
N GLY A 13 -7.69 -6.70 -0.63
CA GLY A 13 -7.41 -5.48 0.11
C GLY A 13 -7.13 -5.78 1.58
N VAL A 14 -6.12 -5.14 2.15
CA VAL A 14 -5.75 -5.25 3.58
C VAL A 14 -5.71 -3.86 4.19
N ALA A 15 -6.75 -3.52 4.95
CA ALA A 15 -6.87 -2.25 5.65
C ALA A 15 -6.51 -2.36 7.13
N GLY A 16 -6.33 -1.21 7.79
CA GLY A 16 -6.04 -1.14 9.22
C GLY A 16 -5.20 0.09 9.57
N GLY A 17 -5.26 0.51 10.83
CA GLY A 17 -4.52 1.69 11.30
C GLY A 17 -3.01 1.57 11.06
N THR A 18 -2.31 2.70 11.06
CA THR A 18 -0.84 2.70 11.02
C THR A 18 -0.27 1.83 12.14
N ALA A 19 0.78 1.06 11.84
CA ALA A 19 1.40 0.11 12.77
C ALA A 19 0.46 -1.00 13.35
N SER A 20 -0.68 -1.29 12.71
CA SER A 20 -1.54 -2.44 13.08
C SER A 20 -0.93 -3.81 12.74
N GLY A 21 0.02 -3.85 11.79
CA GLY A 21 0.62 -5.10 11.31
C GLY A 21 0.12 -5.58 9.94
N LYS A 22 -0.53 -4.69 9.16
CA LYS A 22 -0.96 -4.99 7.77
C LYS A 22 0.14 -5.63 6.93
N SER A 23 1.32 -5.02 6.87
CA SER A 23 2.44 -5.52 6.06
C SER A 23 2.85 -6.93 6.47
N THR A 24 2.94 -7.21 7.77
CA THR A 24 3.22 -8.56 8.30
C THR A 24 2.12 -9.57 7.96
N VAL A 25 0.85 -9.16 7.99
CA VAL A 25 -0.27 -10.01 7.56
C VAL A 25 -0.17 -10.30 6.06
N CYS A 26 0.14 -9.30 5.24
CA CYS A 26 0.35 -9.47 3.80
C CYS A 26 1.48 -10.43 3.49
N GLU A 27 2.64 -10.29 4.15
CA GLU A 27 3.78 -11.19 4.01
C GLU A 27 3.39 -12.63 4.32
N LYS A 28 2.71 -12.88 5.46
CA LYS A 28 2.24 -14.21 5.84
C LYS A 28 1.23 -14.81 4.87
N ILE A 29 0.34 -13.98 4.29
CA ILE A 29 -0.60 -14.44 3.26
C ILE A 29 0.18 -14.87 2.02
N ILE A 30 1.16 -14.08 1.58
CA ILE A 30 1.98 -14.40 0.40
C ILE A 30 2.71 -15.73 0.62
N GLU A 31 3.41 -15.88 1.75
CA GLU A 31 4.11 -17.12 2.12
C GLU A 31 3.16 -18.33 2.07
N SER A 32 2.00 -18.23 2.74
CA SER A 32 1.04 -19.32 2.83
C SER A 32 0.45 -19.72 1.46
N VAL A 33 0.20 -18.73 0.59
CA VAL A 33 -0.35 -18.97 -0.76
C VAL A 33 0.69 -19.63 -1.65
N VAL A 34 1.94 -19.15 -1.63
CA VAL A 34 3.04 -19.73 -2.41
C VAL A 34 3.30 -21.18 -1.99
N GLU A 35 3.40 -21.46 -0.68
CA GLU A 35 3.60 -22.82 -0.16
C GLU A 35 2.47 -23.78 -0.59
N SER A 36 1.22 -23.31 -0.53
CA SER A 36 0.05 -24.11 -0.92
C SER A 36 0.01 -24.39 -2.42
N HIS A 37 0.43 -23.41 -3.24
CA HIS A 37 0.46 -23.55 -4.69
C HIS A 37 1.58 -24.50 -5.14
N ASP A 38 2.81 -24.32 -4.64
CA ASP A 38 3.97 -25.15 -4.98
C ASP A 38 3.72 -26.63 -4.66
N SER A 39 2.99 -26.92 -3.59
CA SER A 39 2.60 -28.28 -3.21
C SER A 39 1.60 -28.95 -4.17
N SER A 40 0.87 -28.16 -4.96
CA SER A 40 -0.29 -28.60 -5.74
C SER A 40 -0.09 -28.50 -7.26
N SER A 41 0.96 -27.82 -7.74
CA SER A 41 1.09 -27.40 -9.13
C SER A 41 2.23 -28.13 -9.85
N GLN A 42 1.96 -28.62 -11.07
CA GLN A 42 2.95 -29.28 -11.93
C GLN A 42 3.81 -28.25 -12.71
N GLY A 43 4.37 -27.26 -12.00
CA GLY A 43 5.21 -26.23 -12.62
C GLY A 43 4.46 -25.11 -13.34
N GLU A 44 3.17 -24.89 -13.04
CA GLU A 44 2.47 -23.68 -13.46
C GLU A 44 3.03 -22.46 -12.71
N LEU A 45 3.36 -21.40 -13.44
CA LEU A 45 3.86 -20.16 -12.86
C LEU A 45 2.71 -19.42 -12.19
N PHE A 46 2.78 -19.26 -10.86
CA PHE A 46 1.83 -18.48 -10.08
C PHE A 46 2.45 -17.15 -9.67
N GLN A 47 1.75 -16.05 -9.96
CA GLN A 47 2.23 -14.69 -9.72
C GLN A 47 1.36 -13.99 -8.67
N ILE A 48 2.01 -13.56 -7.59
CA ILE A 48 1.42 -12.77 -6.51
C ILE A 48 2.19 -11.47 -6.34
N CYS A 49 1.50 -10.33 -6.36
CA CYS A 49 2.13 -9.01 -6.28
C CYS A 49 1.57 -8.19 -5.10
N PRO A 50 2.40 -7.81 -4.11
CA PRO A 50 2.02 -6.85 -3.09
C PRO A 50 2.17 -5.40 -3.58
N ILE A 51 1.22 -4.55 -3.20
CA ILE A 51 1.21 -3.12 -3.48
C ILE A 51 0.89 -2.39 -2.17
N SER A 52 1.72 -1.39 -1.83
CA SER A 52 1.41 -0.49 -0.71
C SER A 52 0.64 0.74 -1.20
N GLN A 53 -0.40 1.14 -0.47
CA GLN A 53 -1.13 2.37 -0.72
C GLN A 53 -0.23 3.60 -0.61
N GLU A 54 0.84 3.51 0.18
CA GLU A 54 1.80 4.61 0.36
C GLU A 54 2.52 4.99 -0.95
N SER A 55 2.63 4.07 -1.92
CA SER A 55 3.11 4.38 -3.28
C SER A 55 2.24 5.40 -4.02
N PHE A 56 1.00 5.61 -3.58
CA PHE A 56 0.04 6.53 -4.18
C PHE A 56 -0.06 7.86 -3.43
N TYR A 57 0.85 8.18 -2.51
CA TYR A 57 0.95 9.57 -2.03
C TYR A 57 1.14 10.52 -3.20
N ARG A 58 0.43 11.65 -3.19
CA ARG A 58 0.56 12.67 -4.24
C ARG A 58 1.88 13.42 -4.12
N CYS A 59 2.27 14.09 -5.20
CA CYS A 59 3.34 15.08 -5.13
C CYS A 59 2.91 16.25 -4.23
N LEU A 60 3.80 16.65 -3.31
CA LEU A 60 3.60 17.80 -2.46
C LEU A 60 4.00 19.08 -3.20
N SER A 61 3.27 20.17 -2.97
CA SER A 61 3.76 21.51 -3.32
C SER A 61 4.97 21.89 -2.48
N GLU A 62 5.71 22.92 -2.89
CA GLU A 62 6.88 23.40 -2.14
C GLU A 62 6.52 23.78 -0.69
N LYS A 63 5.38 24.46 -0.49
CA LYS A 63 4.87 24.82 0.84
C LYS A 63 4.54 23.59 1.69
N GLU A 64 3.94 22.57 1.08
CA GLU A 64 3.60 21.32 1.77
C GLU A 64 4.85 20.49 2.08
N SER A 65 5.84 20.45 1.20
CA SER A 65 7.13 19.80 1.47
C SER A 65 7.84 20.43 2.68
N VAL A 66 7.84 21.77 2.77
CA VAL A 66 8.38 22.48 3.96
C VAL A 66 7.62 22.10 5.23
N ARG A 67 6.28 22.00 5.15
CA ARG A 67 5.46 21.55 6.29
C ARG A 67 5.74 20.08 6.64
N ALA A 68 5.86 19.20 5.65
CA ALA A 68 6.14 17.78 5.84
C ALA A 68 7.51 17.53 6.49
N LYS A 69 8.53 18.31 6.14
CA LYS A 69 9.86 18.26 6.80
C LYS A 69 9.81 18.69 8.27
N LYS A 70 8.83 19.52 8.64
CA LYS A 70 8.50 19.87 10.03
C LYS A 70 7.42 18.96 10.63
N GLY A 71 7.01 17.93 9.88
CA GLY A 71 5.81 17.09 9.95
C GLY A 71 4.52 17.75 10.45
N GLN A 72 4.29 18.95 9.92
CA GLN A 72 3.05 19.70 10.00
C GLN A 72 2.13 19.38 8.80
N PHE A 73 2.34 18.24 8.14
CA PHE A 73 1.54 17.75 7.03
C PHE A 73 0.87 16.42 7.43
N ASN A 74 -0.44 16.33 7.22
CA ASN A 74 -1.20 15.15 7.58
C ASN A 74 -1.21 14.15 6.41
N PHE A 75 -0.32 13.16 6.49
CA PHE A 75 -0.27 12.05 5.53
C PHE A 75 -1.38 11.02 5.74
N ASP A 76 -2.07 11.05 6.88
CA ASP A 76 -3.18 10.14 7.17
C ASP A 76 -4.52 10.67 6.59
N HIS A 77 -4.55 11.89 6.03
CA HIS A 77 -5.74 12.47 5.40
C HIS A 77 -5.93 11.95 3.96
N PRO A 78 -7.17 11.69 3.50
CA PRO A 78 -7.46 11.28 2.12
C PRO A 78 -6.80 12.15 1.04
N ASP A 79 -6.77 13.47 1.23
CA ASP A 79 -6.14 14.41 0.27
C ASP A 79 -4.62 14.23 0.12
N ALA A 80 -3.96 13.45 0.97
CA ALA A 80 -2.56 13.08 0.78
C ALA A 80 -2.39 12.05 -0.35
N PHE A 81 -3.44 11.34 -0.73
CA PHE A 81 -3.39 10.26 -1.71
C PHE A 81 -3.92 10.68 -3.08
N ASP A 82 -3.29 10.15 -4.11
CA ASP A 82 -3.71 10.23 -5.50
C ASP A 82 -4.62 9.03 -5.82
N PHE A 83 -5.86 9.09 -5.36
CA PHE A 83 -6.84 8.01 -5.57
C PHE A 83 -7.16 7.79 -7.05
N THR A 84 -7.07 8.83 -7.88
CA THR A 84 -7.26 8.69 -9.34
C THR A 84 -6.16 7.82 -9.94
N LEU A 85 -4.90 8.06 -9.58
CA LEU A 85 -3.80 7.18 -9.99
C LEU A 85 -4.00 5.75 -9.47
N MET A 86 -4.34 5.61 -8.18
CA MET A 86 -4.58 4.30 -7.58
C MET A 86 -5.68 3.51 -8.30
N GLU A 87 -6.83 4.13 -8.57
CA GLU A 87 -7.94 3.51 -9.28
C GLU A 87 -7.54 3.09 -10.70
N ASN A 88 -6.88 3.98 -11.45
CA ASN A 88 -6.41 3.70 -12.81
C ASN A 88 -5.39 2.55 -12.84
N SER A 89 -4.45 2.52 -11.89
CA SER A 89 -3.48 1.42 -11.76
C SER A 89 -4.19 0.10 -11.49
N LEU A 90 -5.14 0.07 -10.55
CA LEU A 90 -5.88 -1.16 -10.22
C LEU A 90 -6.74 -1.65 -11.40
N LEU A 91 -7.41 -0.76 -12.13
CA LEU A 91 -8.16 -1.11 -13.32
C LEU A 91 -7.26 -1.67 -14.44
N SER A 92 -6.07 -1.09 -14.62
CA SER A 92 -5.06 -1.59 -15.57
C SER A 92 -4.60 -3.01 -15.20
N ILE A 93 -4.27 -3.24 -13.92
CA ILE A 93 -3.90 -4.54 -13.38
C ILE A 93 -5.02 -5.57 -13.57
N LEU A 94 -6.26 -5.21 -13.24
CA LEU A 94 -7.44 -6.07 -13.40
C LEU A 94 -7.72 -6.42 -14.88
N SER A 95 -7.24 -5.60 -15.81
CA SER A 95 -7.30 -5.87 -17.26
C SER A 95 -6.15 -6.75 -17.77
N GLY A 96 -5.28 -7.25 -16.89
CA GLY A 96 -4.16 -8.13 -17.23
C GLY A 96 -2.96 -7.43 -17.87
N LYS A 97 -2.88 -6.10 -17.73
CA LYS A 97 -1.79 -5.27 -18.24
C LYS A 97 -0.69 -5.13 -17.19
N GLU A 98 0.55 -5.21 -17.67
CA GLU A 98 1.70 -4.75 -16.88
C GLU A 98 1.50 -3.27 -16.53
N THR A 99 1.71 -2.93 -15.25
CA THR A 99 1.39 -1.60 -14.72
C THR A 99 2.55 -1.09 -13.88
N GLU A 100 3.00 0.12 -14.15
CA GLU A 100 4.02 0.80 -13.36
C GLU A 100 3.37 1.64 -12.25
N ILE A 101 3.86 1.47 -11.02
CA ILE A 101 3.43 2.21 -9.84
C ILE A 101 4.61 3.03 -9.32
N PRO A 102 4.46 4.34 -9.04
CA PRO A 102 5.56 5.14 -8.52
C PRO A 102 6.14 4.57 -7.22
N LYS A 103 7.46 4.65 -7.05
CA LYS A 103 8.08 4.43 -5.73
C LYS A 103 8.01 5.71 -4.89
N TYR A 104 7.83 5.56 -3.59
CA TYR A 104 7.75 6.66 -2.64
C TYR A 104 8.91 6.62 -1.65
N ASP A 105 9.53 7.78 -1.42
CA ASP A 105 10.59 7.98 -0.46
C ASP A 105 10.04 8.66 0.81
N PHE A 106 10.01 7.90 1.90
CA PHE A 106 9.50 8.36 3.20
C PHE A 106 10.45 9.29 3.95
N VAL A 107 11.74 9.27 3.61
CA VAL A 107 12.74 10.16 4.22
C VAL A 107 12.57 11.55 3.65
N HIS A 108 12.41 11.66 2.33
CA HIS A 108 12.26 12.94 1.64
C HIS A 108 10.81 13.36 1.43
N ASN A 109 9.83 12.49 1.74
CA ASN A 109 8.39 12.69 1.56
C ASN A 109 8.01 13.04 0.11
N GLN A 110 8.56 12.32 -0.85
CA GLN A 110 8.35 12.56 -2.28
C GLN A 110 8.35 11.26 -3.09
N ARG A 111 7.75 11.30 -4.28
CA ARG A 111 7.91 10.22 -5.27
C ARG A 111 9.34 10.22 -5.82
N LEU A 112 9.87 9.05 -6.11
CA LEU A 112 11.16 8.91 -6.79
C LEU A 112 10.95 9.05 -8.30
N GLU A 113 11.48 10.13 -8.88
CA GLU A 113 11.31 10.43 -10.30
C GLU A 113 12.01 9.37 -11.17
N GLY A 114 11.27 8.79 -12.12
CA GLY A 114 11.79 7.76 -13.01
C GLY A 114 11.89 6.36 -12.38
N GLU A 115 11.49 6.19 -11.12
CA GLU A 115 11.52 4.90 -10.44
C GLU A 115 10.12 4.36 -10.16
N TYR A 116 9.90 3.13 -10.64
CA TYR A 116 8.60 2.47 -10.55
C TYR A 116 8.75 1.05 -10.00
N LEU A 117 7.70 0.59 -9.31
CA LEU A 117 7.40 -0.81 -9.08
C LEU A 117 6.63 -1.31 -10.31
N THR A 118 7.21 -2.27 -11.04
CA THR A 118 6.52 -2.94 -12.14
C THR A 118 5.65 -4.07 -11.59
N VAL A 119 4.34 -3.97 -11.78
CA VAL A 119 3.38 -5.03 -11.48
C VAL A 119 3.15 -5.83 -12.76
N PRO A 120 3.69 -7.07 -12.87
CA PRO A 120 3.42 -7.92 -14.01
C PRO A 120 1.96 -8.40 -13.98
N PRO A 121 1.47 -8.94 -15.10
CA PRO A 121 0.24 -9.74 -15.10
C PRO A 121 0.32 -10.80 -14.00
N SER A 122 -0.62 -10.75 -13.05
CA SER A 122 -0.58 -11.52 -11.81
C SER A 122 -1.86 -12.35 -11.65
N ASP A 123 -1.77 -13.45 -10.89
CA ASP A 123 -2.93 -14.26 -10.49
C ASP A 123 -3.60 -13.65 -9.25
N VAL A 124 -2.79 -13.15 -8.32
CA VAL A 124 -3.24 -12.48 -7.09
C VAL A 124 -2.53 -11.14 -6.93
N VAL A 125 -3.28 -10.12 -6.54
CA VAL A 125 -2.72 -8.82 -6.17
C VAL A 125 -3.21 -8.45 -4.78
N ILE A 126 -2.28 -8.11 -3.89
CA ILE A 126 -2.59 -7.71 -2.51
C ILE A 126 -2.29 -6.22 -2.37
N VAL A 127 -3.28 -5.43 -1.98
CA VAL A 127 -3.12 -3.99 -1.75
C VAL A 127 -3.33 -3.70 -0.28
N GLU A 128 -2.31 -3.18 0.38
CA GLU A 128 -2.38 -2.82 1.80
C GLU A 128 -2.32 -1.32 2.02
N GLY A 129 -3.02 -0.81 3.03
CA GLY A 129 -2.91 0.60 3.41
C GLY A 129 -3.92 1.04 4.44
N ILE A 130 -3.77 2.27 4.93
CA ILE A 130 -4.62 2.82 5.98
C ILE A 130 -6.02 3.22 5.48
N LEU A 131 -6.17 3.47 4.17
CA LEU A 131 -7.37 4.02 3.53
C LEU A 131 -7.74 3.26 2.24
N VAL A 132 -7.30 2.01 2.05
CA VAL A 132 -7.57 1.24 0.80
C VAL A 132 -9.06 1.06 0.51
N PHE A 133 -9.91 1.11 1.54
CA PHE A 133 -11.37 1.00 1.41
C PHE A 133 -12.12 2.34 1.51
N TYR A 134 -11.39 3.46 1.59
CA TYR A 134 -12.00 4.79 1.77
C TYR A 134 -12.85 5.21 0.57
N ASN A 135 -12.31 5.09 -0.65
CA ASN A 135 -13.05 5.42 -1.87
C ASN A 135 -13.96 4.24 -2.27
N ALA A 136 -15.24 4.51 -2.47
CA ALA A 136 -16.22 3.50 -2.86
C ALA A 136 -15.90 2.81 -4.20
N SER A 137 -15.39 3.52 -5.20
CA SER A 137 -15.07 2.92 -6.52
C SER A 137 -13.94 1.91 -6.38
N ILE A 138 -12.84 2.29 -5.72
CA ILE A 138 -11.70 1.39 -5.44
C ILE A 138 -12.13 0.25 -4.52
N SER A 139 -12.89 0.52 -3.48
CA SER A 139 -13.39 -0.49 -2.54
C SER A 139 -14.18 -1.59 -3.27
N GLN A 140 -14.94 -1.26 -4.32
CA GLN A 140 -15.71 -2.23 -5.10
C GLN A 140 -14.86 -3.12 -6.01
N LEU A 141 -13.59 -2.77 -6.24
CA LEU A 141 -12.69 -3.58 -7.08
C LEU A 141 -12.17 -4.84 -6.38
N PHE A 142 -12.11 -4.82 -5.04
CA PHE A 142 -11.57 -5.92 -4.23
C PHE A 142 -12.52 -7.11 -4.14
N ASP A 143 -11.98 -8.30 -4.39
CA ASP A 143 -12.70 -9.58 -4.24
C ASP A 143 -12.72 -10.05 -2.77
N LEU A 144 -11.67 -9.73 -2.02
CA LEU A 144 -11.57 -10.00 -0.58
C LEU A 144 -11.09 -8.75 0.16
N LYS A 145 -11.76 -8.44 1.28
CA LYS A 145 -11.44 -7.30 2.14
C LYS A 145 -11.10 -7.77 3.53
N LEU A 146 -9.88 -7.50 3.96
CA LEU A 146 -9.36 -7.82 5.28
C LEU A 146 -9.13 -6.53 6.05
N PHE A 147 -9.44 -6.53 7.34
CA PHE A 147 -9.13 -5.42 8.24
C PHE A 147 -8.32 -5.94 9.42
N VAL A 148 -7.10 -5.43 9.58
CA VAL A 148 -6.23 -5.76 10.72
C VAL A 148 -6.57 -4.80 11.86
N ASP A 149 -7.39 -5.28 12.77
CA ASP A 149 -7.79 -4.55 13.97
C ASP A 149 -6.75 -4.70 15.07
N THR A 150 -6.35 -3.58 15.67
CA THR A 150 -5.36 -3.52 16.74
C THR A 150 -5.59 -2.25 17.54
N ASP A 151 -5.53 -2.38 18.86
CA ASP A 151 -5.77 -1.29 19.79
C ASP A 151 -4.87 -0.07 19.51
N ALA A 152 -5.44 1.12 19.71
CA ALA A 152 -4.81 2.37 19.33
C ALA A 152 -3.53 2.68 20.11
N ASP A 153 -3.48 2.30 21.39
CA ASP A 153 -2.31 2.41 22.26
C ASP A 153 -1.17 1.49 21.80
N THR A 154 -1.49 0.24 21.45
CA THR A 154 -0.56 -0.74 20.90
C THR A 154 0.02 -0.25 19.58
N ARG A 155 -0.83 0.27 18.68
CA ARG A 155 -0.40 0.88 17.41
C ARG A 155 0.50 2.10 17.64
N LEU A 156 0.14 2.98 18.57
CA LEU A 156 0.96 4.14 18.90
C LEU A 156 2.35 3.72 19.39
N SER A 157 2.42 2.77 20.33
CA SER A 157 3.68 2.25 20.85
C SER A 157 4.57 1.70 19.72
N ARG A 158 4.00 0.94 18.78
CA ARG A 158 4.72 0.42 17.61
C ARG A 158 5.13 1.52 16.63
N ARG A 159 4.26 2.50 16.38
CA ARG A 159 4.53 3.65 15.50
C ARG A 159 5.71 4.47 16.03
N VAL A 160 5.74 4.73 17.34
CA VAL A 160 6.85 5.45 17.98
C VAL A 160 8.17 4.76 17.68
N LEU A 161 8.32 3.48 18.03
CA LEU A 161 9.56 2.74 17.82
C LEU A 161 9.98 2.75 16.33
N ARG A 162 9.06 2.40 15.43
CA ARG A 162 9.32 2.36 13.98
C ARG A 162 9.74 3.72 13.43
N ASP A 163 8.99 4.78 13.73
CA ASP A 163 9.24 6.09 13.15
C ASP A 163 10.52 6.74 13.71
N THR A 164 10.88 6.47 14.98
CA THR A 164 12.14 6.97 15.56
C THR A 164 13.35 6.19 15.06
N GLU A 165 13.25 4.86 14.92
CA GLU A 165 14.38 3.99 14.57
C GLU A 165 14.61 3.90 13.06
N GLU A 166 13.55 3.73 12.26
CA GLU A 166 13.65 3.46 10.82
C GLU A 166 13.52 4.73 9.96
N ARG A 167 12.75 5.71 10.43
CA ARG A 167 12.43 6.95 9.67
C ARG A 167 13.13 8.19 10.22
N GLY A 168 13.91 8.07 11.30
CA GLY A 168 14.68 9.15 11.91
C GLY A 168 13.84 10.31 12.45
N ARG A 169 12.60 10.05 12.86
CA ARG A 169 11.68 11.09 13.39
C ARG A 169 11.91 11.32 14.88
N ASP A 170 11.64 12.54 15.33
CA ASP A 170 11.65 12.89 16.75
C ASP A 170 10.40 12.37 17.49
N LEU A 171 10.54 11.96 18.74
CA LEU A 171 9.44 11.40 19.54
C LEU A 171 8.29 12.41 19.72
N GLU A 172 8.59 13.65 20.10
CA GLU A 172 7.56 14.68 20.30
C GLU A 172 6.81 14.92 18.99
N HIS A 173 7.54 14.87 17.89
CA HIS A 173 6.98 15.00 16.56
C HIS A 173 5.97 13.89 16.22
N VAL A 174 6.34 12.63 16.46
CA VAL A 174 5.45 11.47 16.22
C VAL A 174 4.19 11.56 17.09
N LEU A 175 4.33 11.92 18.37
CA LEU A 175 3.20 12.06 19.29
C LEU A 175 2.28 13.22 18.90
N HIS A 176 2.85 14.36 18.52
CA HIS A 176 2.07 15.51 18.05
C HIS A 176 1.26 15.15 16.80
N GLN A 177 1.87 14.46 15.83
CA GLN A 177 1.18 14.02 14.62
C GLN A 177 0.05 13.02 14.91
N TYR A 178 0.20 12.18 15.95
CA TYR A 178 -0.81 11.17 16.30
C TYR A 178 -1.99 11.75 17.09
N THR A 179 -1.74 12.74 17.93
CA THR A 179 -2.73 13.29 18.88
C THR A 179 -3.44 14.54 18.37
N THR A 180 -2.92 15.16 17.31
CA THR A 180 -3.50 16.37 16.72
C THR A 180 -4.31 16.00 15.48
N PRO A 181 -5.63 16.30 15.45
CA PRO A 181 -6.50 16.00 14.32
C PRO A 181 -6.13 16.78 13.04
#